data_AF-A0A0D0JUC7-F1
#
_entry.id   AF-A0A0D0JUC7-F1
#
_cell.length_a   1.000
_cell.length_b   1.000
_cell.length_c   1.000
_cell.angle_alpha   90.00
_cell.angle_beta   90.00
_cell.angle_gamma   90.00
#
_symmetry.space_group_name_H-M   'P 1'
#
loop_
_entity.id
_entity.type
_entity.pdbx_description
1 polymer ?
#
loop_
_entity_poly.entity_id
_entity_poly.type
_entity_poly.pdbx_seq_one_letter_code
_entity_poly.pdbx_strand_id
1 'polypeptide(L)'
;MGLPDFDYRFSERKNTKQSTGEQPELSGAATDVLWCLFKQGPTWDGDLPSKSGRSDLVDKGYAERADGWNWLTASGTLLAINNGLGLRKEGR
;
A
#
# COMPACT_ATOMS: atom_id res chain seq x y z
N MET A 1 25.47 25.25 -19.41
CA MET A 1 24.22 24.50 -19.24
C MET A 1 24.25 23.96 -17.81
N GLY A 2 23.62 24.65 -16.87
CA GLY A 2 23.59 24.22 -15.47
C GLY A 2 22.40 23.28 -15.26
N LEU A 3 22.61 22.13 -14.64
CA LEU A 3 21.51 21.29 -14.16
C LEU A 3 20.79 22.03 -13.04
N PRO A 4 19.45 21.97 -12.95
CA PRO A 4 18.74 22.51 -11.79
C PRO A 4 19.10 21.70 -10.56
N ASP A 5 19.56 22.39 -9.53
CA ASP A 5 19.84 21.86 -8.18
C ASP A 5 18.51 21.39 -7.58
N PHE A 6 18.20 20.10 -7.73
CA PHE A 6 16.99 19.50 -7.18
C PHE A 6 17.22 19.28 -5.68
N ASP A 7 17.02 20.34 -4.89
CA ASP A 7 17.10 20.31 -3.42
C ASP A 7 15.93 19.46 -2.88
N TYR A 8 16.12 18.13 -2.87
CA TYR A 8 15.18 17.15 -2.32
C TYR A 8 15.28 17.15 -0.79
N ARG A 9 15.02 18.30 -0.17
CA ARG A 9 14.80 18.39 1.27
C ARG A 9 13.48 17.72 1.58
N PHE A 10 13.56 16.42 1.86
CA PHE A 10 12.50 15.66 2.52
C PHE A 10 12.32 16.25 3.92
N SER A 11 11.51 17.31 3.99
CA SER A 11 11.08 17.93 5.25
C SER A 11 10.43 16.87 6.12
N GLU A 12 11.05 16.58 7.27
CA GLU A 12 10.50 15.73 8.32
C GLU A 12 9.09 16.21 8.70
N ARG A 13 8.07 15.54 8.17
CA ARG A 13 6.69 15.79 8.60
C ARG A 13 6.57 15.28 10.02
N LYS A 14 6.45 16.22 10.95
CA LYS A 14 6.14 15.96 12.35
C LYS A 14 4.93 15.04 12.42
N ASN A 15 5.05 14.02 13.27
CA ASN A 15 4.01 13.05 13.63
C ASN A 15 2.76 13.78 14.15
N THR A 16 1.86 14.12 13.24
CA THR A 16 0.53 14.64 13.56
C THR A 16 -0.38 13.47 13.84
N LYS A 17 -0.81 13.40 15.10
CA LYS A 17 -1.82 12.49 15.66
C LYS A 17 -2.79 11.99 14.58
N GLN A 18 -2.80 10.67 14.40
CA GLN A 18 -3.69 9.93 13.50
C GLN A 18 -5.12 10.49 13.62
N SER A 19 -5.60 11.12 12.55
CA SER A 19 -6.98 11.52 12.45
C SER A 19 -7.84 10.26 12.42
N THR A 20 -8.76 10.15 13.37
CA THR A 20 -9.86 9.18 13.40
C THR A 20 -10.82 9.43 12.24
N GLY A 21 -10.33 9.30 11.00
CA GLY A 21 -11.17 9.14 9.82
C GLY A 21 -11.53 7.66 9.73
N GLU A 22 -12.81 7.36 9.52
CA GLU A 22 -13.32 6.00 9.29
C GLU A 22 -12.34 5.20 8.45
N GLN A 23 -11.64 4.26 9.07
CA GLN A 23 -10.79 3.34 8.31
C GLN A 23 -11.74 2.44 7.52
N PRO A 24 -11.51 2.25 6.22
CA PRO A 24 -12.33 1.34 5.44
C PRO A 24 -12.18 -0.06 6.04
N GLU A 25 -13.29 -0.68 6.46
CA GLU A 25 -13.25 -2.06 6.93
C GLU A 25 -12.79 -2.96 5.78
N LEU A 26 -11.61 -3.55 5.94
CA LEU A 26 -11.07 -4.55 5.02
C LEU A 26 -11.38 -5.94 5.56
N SER A 27 -11.70 -6.86 4.66
CA SER A 27 -11.72 -8.28 4.99
C SER A 27 -10.31 -8.73 5.38
N GLY A 28 -10.19 -9.83 6.15
CA GLY A 28 -8.89 -10.43 6.45
C GLY A 28 -8.11 -10.76 5.16
N ALA A 29 -8.80 -11.33 4.18
CA ALA A 29 -8.23 -11.62 2.86
C ALA A 29 -7.71 -10.36 2.14
N ALA A 30 -8.45 -9.25 2.17
CA ALA A 30 -7.99 -7.99 1.58
C ALA A 30 -6.78 -7.42 2.34
N THR A 31 -6.73 -7.59 3.66
CA THR A 31 -5.59 -7.17 4.49
C THR A 31 -4.33 -7.97 4.16
N ASP A 32 -4.44 -9.29 3.95
CA ASP A 32 -3.32 -10.14 3.57
C ASP A 32 -2.76 -9.78 2.18
N VAL A 33 -3.65 -9.49 1.22
CA VAL A 33 -3.25 -9.03 -0.11
C VAL A 33 -2.61 -7.64 -0.06
N LEU A 34 -3.18 -6.72 0.73
CA LEU A 34 -2.61 -5.37 0.95
C LEU A 34 -1.19 -5.47 1.51
N TRP A 35 -0.97 -6.34 2.49
CA TRP A 35 0.35 -6.61 3.05
C TRP A 35 1.32 -7.17 2.01
N CYS A 36 0.89 -8.20 1.26
CA CYS A 36 1.68 -8.83 0.21
C CYS A 36 2.19 -7.78 -0.80
N LEU A 37 1.28 -6.99 -1.38
CA LEU A 37 1.62 -5.98 -2.38
C LEU A 37 2.44 -4.82 -1.82
N PHE A 38 2.21 -4.44 -0.56
CA PHE A 38 2.99 -3.39 0.10
C PHE A 38 4.45 -3.81 0.34
N LYS A 39 4.69 -5.08 0.67
CA LYS A 39 6.03 -5.59 1.02
C LYS A 39 6.80 -6.10 -0.19
N GLN A 40 6.14 -6.74 -1.13
CA GLN A 40 6.77 -7.39 -2.28
C GLN A 40 6.75 -6.49 -3.52
N GLY A 41 5.90 -5.46 -3.54
CA GLY A 41 5.66 -4.64 -4.71
C GLY A 41 4.66 -5.29 -5.67
N PRO A 42 4.74 -5.00 -6.98
CA PRO A 42 3.89 -5.65 -7.98
C PRO A 42 4.04 -7.17 -7.95
N THR A 43 2.91 -7.89 -7.86
CA THR A 43 2.88 -9.35 -7.69
C THR A 43 1.95 -10.00 -8.72
N TRP A 44 2.38 -11.16 -9.24
CA TRP A 44 1.59 -11.98 -10.16
C TRP A 44 0.34 -12.56 -9.47
N ASP A 45 -0.79 -12.66 -10.18
CA ASP A 45 -2.08 -13.13 -9.61
C ASP A 45 -2.00 -14.55 -9.02
N GLY A 46 -1.07 -15.39 -9.52
CA GLY A 46 -0.81 -16.73 -8.98
C GLY A 46 -0.12 -16.75 -7.62
N ASP A 47 0.58 -15.67 -7.26
CA ASP A 47 1.36 -15.55 -6.01
C ASP A 47 0.62 -14.74 -4.94
N LEU A 48 -0.59 -14.26 -5.24
CA LEU A 48 -1.39 -13.54 -4.28
C LEU A 48 -2.03 -14.48 -3.25
N PRO A 49 -2.10 -14.07 -1.97
CA PRO A 49 -2.69 -14.90 -0.91
C PRO A 49 -4.19 -15.11 -1.10
N SER A 50 -4.88 -14.18 -1.77
CA SER A 50 -6.31 -14.30 -2.05
C SER A 50 -6.76 -13.52 -3.28
N LYS A 51 -7.46 -14.20 -4.19
CA LYS A 51 -8.08 -13.57 -5.38
C LYS A 51 -9.30 -12.73 -5.02
N SER A 52 -10.07 -13.12 -4.00
CA SER A 52 -11.21 -12.34 -3.52
C SER A 52 -10.74 -11.08 -2.79
N GLY A 53 -9.71 -11.20 -1.94
CA GLY A 53 -9.09 -10.04 -1.28
C GLY A 53 -8.51 -9.05 -2.28
N ARG A 54 -7.89 -9.53 -3.37
CA ARG A 54 -7.46 -8.68 -4.48
C ARG A 54 -8.64 -7.95 -5.12
N SER A 55 -9.72 -8.66 -5.45
CA SER A 55 -10.90 -8.04 -6.06
C SER A 55 -11.49 -6.96 -5.15
N ASP A 56 -11.62 -7.22 -3.84
CA ASP A 56 -12.08 -6.22 -2.87
C ASP A 56 -11.24 -4.94 -2.89
N LEU A 57 -9.91 -5.07 -2.99
CA LEU A 57 -9.01 -3.91 -3.07
C LEU A 57 -9.12 -3.16 -4.40
N VAL A 58 -9.33 -3.87 -5.50
CA VAL A 58 -9.54 -3.26 -6.82
C VAL A 58 -10.87 -2.50 -6.85
N ASP A 59 -11.94 -3.10 -6.35
CA ASP A 59 -13.28 -2.50 -6.30
C ASP A 59 -13.30 -1.24 -5.42
N LYS A 60 -12.46 -1.21 -4.37
CA LYS A 60 -12.26 -0.05 -3.50
C LYS A 60 -11.21 0.96 -4.00
N GLY A 61 -10.55 0.71 -5.13
CA GLY A 61 -9.55 1.62 -5.72
C GLY A 61 -8.19 1.64 -5.01
N TYR A 62 -7.90 0.63 -4.17
CA TYR A 62 -6.63 0.49 -3.46
C TYR A 62 -5.59 -0.33 -4.22
N ALA A 63 -6.02 -1.14 -5.18
CA ALA A 63 -5.14 -1.92 -6.04
C ALA A 63 -5.56 -1.79 -7.51
N GLU A 64 -4.60 -1.95 -8.40
CA GLU A 64 -4.81 -2.08 -9.84
C GLU A 64 -4.27 -3.42 -10.32
N ARG A 65 -4.75 -3.84 -11.49
CA ARG A 65 -4.31 -5.07 -12.15
C ARG A 65 -4.26 -4.90 -13.66
N ALA A 66 -3.22 -5.44 -14.29
CA ALA A 66 -3.12 -5.57 -15.74
C ALA A 66 -2.20 -6.74 -16.08
N ASP A 67 -2.50 -7.44 -17.17
CA ASP A 67 -1.68 -8.53 -17.71
C ASP A 67 -1.27 -9.59 -16.67
N GLY A 68 -2.16 -9.88 -15.71
CA GLY A 68 -1.92 -10.85 -14.63
C GLY A 68 -1.08 -10.31 -13.45
N TRP A 69 -0.57 -9.09 -13.53
CA TRP A 69 0.10 -8.38 -12.44
C TRP A 69 -0.85 -7.53 -11.64
N ASN A 70 -0.49 -7.30 -10.37
CA ASN A 70 -1.29 -6.55 -9.40
C ASN A 70 -0.36 -5.65 -8.59
N TRP A 71 -0.76 -4.41 -8.33
CA TRP A 71 0.03 -3.44 -7.54
C TRP A 71 -0.90 -2.51 -6.75
N LEU A 72 -0.34 -1.84 -5.74
CA LEU A 72 -1.09 -0.82 -4.99
C LEU A 72 -1.14 0.49 -5.77
N THR A 73 -2.31 1.14 -5.71
CA THR A 73 -2.43 2.56 -6.08
C THR A 73 -1.79 3.43 -5.00
N ALA A 74 -1.62 4.73 -5.27
CA ALA A 74 -1.18 5.68 -4.24
C ALA A 74 -2.07 5.64 -2.99
N SER A 75 -3.40 5.51 -3.17
CA SER A 75 -4.35 5.35 -2.07
C SER A 75 -4.13 4.04 -1.30
N GLY A 76 -3.87 2.93 -1.99
CA GLY A 76 -3.52 1.66 -1.35
C GLY A 76 -2.24 1.73 -0.53
N THR A 77 -1.21 2.40 -1.05
CA THR A 77 0.05 2.63 -0.31
C THR A 77 -0.18 3.46 0.95
N LEU A 78 -0.95 4.55 0.85
CA LEU A 78 -1.30 5.37 2.02
C LEU A 78 -2.11 4.58 3.05
N LEU A 79 -3.06 3.76 2.59
CA LEU A 79 -3.83 2.87 3.46
C LEU A 79 -2.90 1.90 4.21
N ALA A 80 -1.93 1.29 3.53
CA ALA A 80 -0.96 0.39 4.16
C ALA A 80 -0.09 1.12 5.20
N ILE A 81 0.36 2.35 4.90
CA ILE A 81 1.13 3.18 5.83
C ILE A 81 0.28 3.55 7.06
N ASN A 82 -0.97 3.96 6.87
CA ASN A 82 -1.88 4.33 7.95
C ASN A 82 -2.21 3.14 8.86
N ASN A 83 -2.25 1.92 8.29
CA ASN A 83 -2.37 0.66 9.03
C ASN A 83 -1.06 0.22 9.73
N GLY A 84 0.01 1.02 9.64
CA GLY A 84 1.28 0.75 10.32
C GLY A 84 2.07 -0.41 9.70
N LEU A 85 1.76 -0.82 8.47
CA LEU A 85 2.44 -1.93 7.80
C LEU A 85 3.93 -1.61 7.55
N GLY A 86 4.30 -0.34 7.36
CA GLY A 86 5.71 0.07 7.26
C GLY A 86 6.50 0.05 8.58
N LEU A 87 5.83 -0.05 9.73
CA LEU A 87 6.45 0.06 11.06
C LEU A 87 6.69 -1.30 11.72
N ARG A 88 6.15 -2.38 11.16
CA ARG A 88 6.37 -3.73 11.68
C ARG A 88 7.80 -4.17 11.35
N LYS A 89 8.70 -4.06 12.34
CA LYS A 89 9.91 -4.89 12.38
C LYS A 89 9.45 -6.33 12.55
N GLU A 90 9.48 -7.09 11.47
CA GLU A 90 9.17 -8.51 11.51
C GLU A 90 10.28 -9.22 12.28
N GLY A 91 10.01 -9.51 13.56
CA GLY A 91 10.81 -10.42 14.36
C GLY A 91 10.62 -11.82 13.77
N ARG A 92 11.65 -12.27 13.06
CA ARG A 92 11.74 -13.62 12.53
C ARG A 92 12.47 -14.51 13.52
#